data_AF-A0AAJ5VC19-F1
#
_entry.id   AF-A0AAJ5VC19-F1
#
_cell.length_a   1.000
_cell.length_b   1.000
_cell.length_c   1.000
_cell.angle_alpha   90.00
_cell.angle_beta   90.00
_cell.angle_gamma   90.00
#
_symmetry.space_group_name_H-M   'P 1'
#
loop_
_entity.id
_entity.type
_entity.pdbx_description
1 polymer ?
#
loop_
_entity_poly.entity_id
_entity_poly.type
_entity_poly.pdbx_seq_one_letter_code
_entity_poly.pdbx_strand_id
1 'polypeptide(L)' 'MLYAVEHVLHSRPLDDEYDPRRWLMIAADPSGRLLELVVLIYDDSYELIIHAMKARAQYLDEL' A
#
# COMPACT_ATOMS: atom_id res chain seq x y z
N MET A 1 -4.85 9.55 -5.65
CA MET A 1 -4.85 8.28 -4.92
C MET A 1 -4.88 7.10 -5.88
N LEU A 2 -5.86 7.03 -6.81
CA LEU A 2 -5.95 5.94 -7.80
C LEU A 2 -4.64 5.71 -8.58
N TYR A 3 -3.99 6.78 -9.03
CA TYR A 3 -2.67 6.70 -9.68
C TYR A 3 -1.62 5.95 -8.84
N ALA A 4 -1.56 6.20 -7.53
CA ALA A 4 -0.55 5.59 -6.68
C ALA A 4 -0.79 4.07 -6.54
N VAL A 5 -2.04 3.62 -6.50
CA VAL A 5 -2.37 2.18 -6.48
C VAL A 5 -1.88 1.47 -7.75
N GLU A 6 -1.87 2.16 -8.87
CA GLU A 6 -1.35 1.63 -10.14
C GLU A 6 0.19 1.72 -10.26
N HIS A 7 0.83 2.49 -9.38
CA HIS A 7 2.28 2.76 -9.40
C HIS A 7 2.94 2.34 -8.09
N VAL A 8 2.64 1.10 -7.65
CA VAL A 8 3.26 0.45 -6.50
C VAL A 8 4.68 0.04 -6.84
N LEU A 9 5.62 0.42 -5.98
CA LEU A 9 7.04 0.11 -6.09
C LEU A 9 7.40 -1.11 -5.23
N HIS A 10 6.79 -1.21 -4.05
CA HIS A 10 7.02 -2.31 -3.11
C HIS A 10 5.71 -2.63 -2.39
N SER A 11 5.46 -3.92 -2.12
CA SER A 11 4.33 -4.36 -1.32
C SER A 11 4.67 -5.57 -0.46
N ARG A 12 4.08 -5.64 0.73
CA ARG A 12 4.24 -6.78 1.63
C ARG A 12 3.02 -6.94 2.54
N PRO A 13 2.74 -8.16 3.01
CA PRO A 13 1.73 -8.37 4.05
C PRO A 13 2.13 -7.65 5.34
N LEU A 14 1.13 -7.15 6.07
CA LEU A 14 1.30 -6.58 7.41
C LEU A 14 1.11 -7.62 8.52
N ASP A 15 0.41 -8.72 8.22
CA ASP A 15 0.09 -9.80 9.14
C ASP A 15 -0.15 -11.13 8.38
N ASP A 16 -0.47 -12.16 9.15
CA ASP A 16 -0.85 -13.49 8.67
C ASP A 16 -2.38 -13.70 8.66
N GLU A 17 -3.18 -12.62 8.77
CA GLU A 17 -4.65 -12.71 8.72
C GLU A 17 -5.12 -13.01 7.28
N TYR A 18 -6.15 -13.85 7.14
CA TYR A 18 -6.58 -14.34 5.83
C TYR A 18 -7.71 -13.52 5.17
N ASP A 19 -8.61 -12.92 5.95
CA ASP A 19 -9.70 -12.11 5.43
C ASP A 19 -10.17 -11.02 6.44
N PRO A 20 -10.04 -9.72 6.11
CA PRO A 20 -9.30 -9.20 4.96
C PRO A 20 -7.79 -9.25 5.19
N ARG A 21 -7.03 -9.66 4.18
CA ARG A 21 -5.56 -9.56 4.21
C ARG A 21 -5.13 -8.10 4.21
N ARG A 22 -4.23 -7.73 5.11
CA ARG A 22 -3.68 -6.37 5.19
C ARG A 22 -2.36 -6.26 4.46
N TRP A 23 -2.28 -5.33 3.52
CA TRP A 23 -1.09 -5.08 2.73
C TRP A 23 -0.57 -3.68 2.95
N LEU A 24 0.73 -3.58 3.19
CA LEU A 24 1.48 -2.33 3.07
C LEU A 24 1.93 -2.19 1.62
N MET A 25 1.70 -1.03 1.03
CA MET A 25 2.22 -0.70 -0.30
C MET A 25 2.93 0.64 -0.27
N ILE A 26 4.14 0.69 -0.85
CA ILE A 26 4.86 1.94 -1.12
C ILE A 26 4.67 2.28 -2.59
N ALA A 27 4.12 3.46 -2.86
CA ALA A 27 3.70 3.86 -4.18
C ALA A 27 4.13 5.29 -4.52
N ALA A 28 4.31 5.58 -5.81
CA ALA A 28 4.59 6.94 -6.28
C ALA A 28 3.31 7.65 -6.72
N ASP A 29 3.14 8.90 -6.30
CA ASP A 29 2.12 9.79 -6.88
C ASP A 29 2.63 10.47 -8.18
N PRO A 30 1.77 11.17 -8.95
CA PRO A 30 2.19 11.81 -10.20
C PRO A 30 3.28 12.88 -10.04
N SER A 31 3.48 13.40 -8.83
CA SER A 31 4.56 14.36 -8.52
C SER A 31 5.85 13.67 -8.06
N GLY A 32 5.91 12.35 -8.11
CA GLY A 32 7.05 11.55 -7.65
C GLY A 32 7.16 11.44 -6.12
N ARG A 33 6.14 11.87 -5.38
CA ARG A 33 6.14 11.70 -3.91
C ARG A 33 5.80 10.26 -3.59
N LEU A 34 6.56 9.69 -2.68
CA LEU A 34 6.29 8.37 -2.16
C LEU A 34 5.17 8.44 -1.10
N LEU A 35 4.19 7.56 -1.28
CA LEU A 35 3.07 7.34 -0.40
C LEU A 35 3.17 5.94 0.20
N GLU A 36 2.80 5.85 1.46
CA GLU A 36 2.52 4.59 2.13
C GLU A 36 1.02 4.38 2.15
N LEU A 37 0.57 3.21 1.68
CA LEU A 37 -0.82 2.80 1.61
C LEU A 37 -1.01 1.55 2.46
N VAL A 38 -2.16 1.46 3.15
CA VAL A 38 -2.65 0.19 3.70
C VAL A 38 -3.92 -0.20 2.99
N VAL A 39 -3.89 -1.37 2.34
CA VAL A 39 -5.00 -1.92 1.57
C VAL A 39 -5.49 -3.20 2.23
N LEU A 40 -6.80 -3.29 2.38
CA LEU A 40 -7.50 -4.52 2.73
C LEU A 40 -7.85 -5.24 1.43
N ILE A 41 -7.46 -6.51 1.31
CA ILE A 41 -7.81 -7.38 0.19
C ILE A 41 -8.70 -8.49 0.75
N TYR A 42 -9.98 -8.45 0.37
CA TYR A 42 -10.97 -9.45 0.76
C TYR A 42 -10.89 -10.67 -0.17
N ASP A 43 -11.47 -11.79 0.25
CA ASP A 43 -11.45 -13.04 -0.53
C ASP A 43 -12.22 -12.96 -1.86
N ASP A 44 -13.19 -12.05 -1.97
CA ASP A 44 -13.90 -11.76 -3.21
C ASP A 44 -13.14 -10.81 -4.15
N SER A 45 -11.87 -10.53 -3.84
CA SER A 45 -11.00 -9.56 -4.54
C SER A 45 -11.46 -8.11 -4.44
N TYR A 46 -12.41 -7.79 -3.54
CA TYR A 46 -12.68 -6.40 -3.20
C TYR A 46 -11.46 -5.81 -2.48
N GLU A 47 -11.07 -4.60 -2.88
CA GLU A 47 -9.95 -3.88 -2.30
C GLU A 47 -10.43 -2.59 -1.66
N LEU A 48 -9.96 -2.33 -0.43
CA LEU A 48 -10.29 -1.12 0.30
C LEU A 48 -9.03 -0.49 0.88
N ILE A 49 -8.72 0.73 0.45
CA ILE A 49 -7.63 1.51 1.04
C ILE A 49 -8.13 2.13 2.35
N ILE A 50 -7.50 1.76 3.46
CA ILE A 50 -7.85 2.26 4.79
C ILE A 50 -6.83 3.26 5.35
N HIS A 51 -5.68 3.40 4.69
CA HIS A 51 -4.63 4.34 5.06
C HIS A 51 -3.91 4.86 3.82
N ALA A 52 -3.60 6.17 3.80
CA ALA A 52 -2.68 6.75 2.84
C ALA A 52 -2.00 8.00 3.40
N MET A 53 -0.68 7.96 3.52
CA MET A 53 0.12 9.09 3.96
C MET A 53 1.43 9.17 3.18
N LYS A 54 2.18 10.25 3.35
CA LYS A 54 3.57 10.32 2.86
C LYS A 54 4.35 9.13 3.44
N ALA A 55 5.12 8.45 2.60
CA ALA A 55 5.92 7.31 3.01
C ALA A 55 6.88 7.70 4.14
N ARG A 56 6.85 6.92 5.22
CA ARG A 56 7.77 7.07 6.36
C ARG A 56 9.15 6.56 5.96
N ALA A 57 10.20 7.21 6.47
CA ALA A 57 11.59 6.93 6.09
C ALA A 57 11.99 5.46 6.26
N GLN A 58 11.49 4.81 7.31
CA GLN A 58 11.75 3.39 7.59
C GLN A 58 11.36 2.43 6.45
N TYR A 59 10.41 2.82 5.60
CA TYR A 59 9.98 1.99 4.46
C TYR A 59 10.77 2.29 3.19
N LEU A 60 11.61 3.33 3.19
CA LEU A 60 12.44 3.68 2.04
C LEU A 60 13.69 2.80 1.96
N ASP A 61 14.14 2.26 3.09
CA ASP A 61 15.24 1.30 3.14
C ASP A 61 14.82 -0.09 2.61
N GLU A 62 13.51 -0.33 2.45
CA GLU A 62 12.92 -1.57 1.92
C GLU A 62 12.62 -1.51 0.40
N LEU A 63 12.84 -0.35 -0.24
CA LEU A 63 12.60 -0.13 -1.69
C LEU A 63 13.68 -0.72 -2.60
#